data_AF-A0A511MAQ5-F1
#
_entry.id   AF-A0A511MAQ5-F1
#
_cell.length_a   1.000
_cell.length_b   1.000
_cell.length_c   1.000
_cell.angle_alpha   90.00
_cell.angle_beta   90.00
_cell.angle_gamma   90.00
#
_symmetry.space_group_name_H-M   'P 1'
#
loop_
_entity.id
_entity.type
_entity.pdbx_description
1 polymer ?
#
loop_
_entity_poly.entity_id
_entity_poly.type
_entity_poly.pdbx_seq_one_letter_code
_entity_poly.pdbx_strand_id
1 'polypeptide(L)' 'MNYLEAYDKKTGTLVVEYPLHDLELPTLKNMLGIEEGIEIFGYDVSHAQAAALGRYIHEPFAVDEACDYQVGFYRE' A
#
# COMPACT_ATOMS: atom_id res chain seq x y z
N MET A 1 2.23 -2.29 11.65
CA MET A 1 1.29 -2.89 10.68
C MET A 1 1.30 -2.03 9.42
N ASN A 2 1.54 -2.57 8.23
CA ASN A 2 1.59 -1.74 7.02
C ASN A 2 0.20 -1.64 6.37
N TYR A 3 -0.05 -0.57 5.61
CA TYR A 3 -1.35 -0.32 4.99
C TYR A 3 -1.18 -0.04 3.50
N LEU A 4 -2.15 -0.47 2.70
CA LEU A 4 -2.39 0.08 1.37
C LEU A 4 -3.43 1.19 1.51
N GLU A 5 -2.99 2.42 1.30
CA GLU A 5 -3.78 3.63 1.44
C GLU A 5 -4.27 4.06 0.05
N ALA A 6 -5.56 4.39 -0.06
CA ALA A 6 -6.14 4.91 -1.29
C ALA A 6 -6.53 6.38 -1.10
N TYR A 7 -6.04 7.23 -2.00
CA TYR A 7 -6.28 8.67 -2.02
C TYR A 7 -7.10 9.04 -3.24
N ASP A 8 -8.15 9.84 -3.08
CA ASP A 8 -8.91 10.35 -4.21
C ASP A 8 -8.03 11.27 -5.06
N LYS A 9 -7.89 10.97 -6.36
CA LYS A 9 -6.98 11.70 -7.27
C LYS A 9 -7.28 13.18 -7.39
N LYS A 10 -8.54 13.58 -7.23
CA LYS A 10 -8.96 14.98 -7.46
C LYS A 10 -8.67 15.86 -6.26
N THR A 11 -8.86 15.30 -5.06
CA THR A 11 -8.80 16.03 -3.80
C THR A 11 -7.53 15.75 -3.00
N GLY A 12 -6.82 14.67 -3.31
CA GLY A 12 -5.68 14.19 -2.53
C GLY A 12 -6.08 13.71 -1.13
N THR A 13 -7.37 13.47 -0.89
CA THR A 13 -7.87 13.07 0.43
C THR A 13 -7.81 11.56 0.57
N LEU A 14 -7.34 11.09 1.73
CA LEU A 14 -7.37 9.68 2.09
C LEU A 14 -8.83 9.19 2.13
N VAL A 15 -9.15 8.20 1.31
CA VAL A 15 -10.49 7.60 1.20
C VAL A 15 -10.60 6.38 2.10
N VAL A 16 -9.57 5.53 2.10
CA VAL A 16 -9.57 4.25 2.81
C VAL A 16 -8.14 3.75 3.04
N GLU A 17 -7.95 3.03 4.13
CA GLU A 17 -6.71 2.33 4.48
C GLU A 17 -7.03 0.85 4.61
N TYR A 18 -6.29 0.01 3.88
CA TYR A 18 -6.42 -1.44 3.95
C TYR A 18 -5.22 -2.03 4.68
N PRO A 19 -5.41 -2.69 5.84
CA PRO A 19 -4.32 -3.38 6.51
C PRO A 19 -3.77 -4.50 5.62
N LEU A 20 -2.44 -4.54 5.48
CA LEU A 20 -1.74 -5.62 4.77
C LEU A 20 -1.41 -6.73 5.76
N HIS A 21 -2.29 -7.73 5.83
CA HIS A 21 -2.15 -8.87 6.73
C HIS A 21 -1.12 -9.89 6.23
N ASP A 22 -0.48 -10.59 7.17
CA ASP A 22 0.48 -11.66 6.90
C ASP A 22 1.63 -11.26 5.97
N LEU A 23 1.95 -9.96 5.91
CA LEU A 23 2.99 -9.40 5.06
C LEU A 23 4.07 -8.72 5.89
N GLU A 24 5.17 -9.44 6.07
CA GLU A 24 6.37 -8.96 6.76
C GLU A 24 7.03 -7.79 6.02
N LEU A 25 7.58 -6.84 6.78
CA LEU A 25 8.17 -5.62 6.23
C LEU A 25 9.29 -5.88 5.19
N PRO A 26 10.25 -6.79 5.40
CA PRO A 26 11.28 -7.09 4.39
C PRO A 26 10.68 -7.64 3.09
N THR A 27 9.65 -8.49 3.20
CA THR A 27 8.93 -9.03 2.04
C THR A 27 8.21 -7.94 1.28
N LEU A 28 7.51 -7.05 1.97
CA LEU A 28 6.83 -5.89 1.36
C LEU A 28 7.82 -4.98 0.63
N LYS A 29 8.95 -4.64 1.26
CA LYS A 29 10.00 -3.84 0.63
C LYS A 29 10.54 -4.50 -0.64
N ASN A 30 10.84 -5.79 -0.59
CA ASN A 30 11.30 -6.55 -1.76
C ASN A 30 10.26 -6.55 -2.89
N MET A 31 8.98 -6.77 -2.57
CA MET A 31 7.88 -6.68 -3.55
C MET A 31 7.79 -5.31 -4.23
N LEU A 32 8.13 -4.24 -3.52
CA LEU A 32 8.15 -2.87 -4.01
C LEU A 32 9.49 -2.44 -4.62
N GLY A 33 10.51 -3.31 -4.62
CA GLY A 33 11.85 -2.98 -5.08
C GLY A 33 12.60 -1.97 -4.20
N ILE A 34 12.22 -1.87 -2.93
CA ILE A 34 12.85 -1.00 -1.94
C ILE A 34 13.98 -1.77 -1.26
N GLU A 35 15.19 -1.20 -1.22
CA GLU A 35 16.32 -1.81 -0.51
C GLU A 35 16.05 -1.90 1.00
N GLU A 36 16.43 -3.01 1.64
CA GLU A 36 16.12 -3.27 3.05
C GLU A 36 16.61 -2.17 4.00
N GLY A 37 17.76 -1.57 3.71
CA GLY A 37 18.37 -0.50 4.50
C GLY A 37 17.71 0.87 4.40
N ILE A 38 16.78 1.07 3.45
CA ILE A 38 16.11 2.36 3.27
C ILE A 38 15.01 2.52 4.29
N GLU A 39 15.10 3.57 5.09
CA GLU A 39 14.02 4.02 5.96
C GLU A 39 12.99 4.79 5.15
N ILE A 40 11.73 4.34 5.20
CA ILE A 40 10.63 4.90 4.42
C ILE A 40 9.34 4.87 5.24
N PHE A 41 8.52 5.91 5.06
CA PHE A 41 7.25 6.10 5.77
C PHE A 41 6.04 5.91 4.85
N GLY A 42 6.22 6.17 3.56
CA GLY A 42 5.20 5.97 2.54
C GLY A 42 5.84 5.76 1.17
N TYR A 43 5.22 4.95 0.32
CA TYR A 43 5.73 4.65 -1.02
C TYR A 43 4.59 4.55 -2.04
N ASP A 44 4.61 5.38 -3.07
CA ASP A 44 3.59 5.37 -4.12
C ASP A 44 3.65 4.06 -4.91
N VAL A 45 2.48 3.49 -5.20
CA VAL A 45 2.38 2.24 -5.95
C VAL A 45 1.50 2.40 -7.17
N SER A 46 1.88 1.72 -8.25
CA SER A 46 1.04 1.61 -9.43
C SER A 46 -0.23 0.80 -9.13
N HIS A 47 -1.27 0.96 -9.96
CA HIS A 47 -2.47 0.14 -9.91
C HIS A 47 -2.18 -1.37 -9.99
N ALA A 48 -1.15 -1.78 -10.75
CA ALA A 48 -0.75 -3.18 -10.83
C ALA A 48 -0.14 -3.69 -9.51
N GLN A 49 0.67 -2.87 -8.84
CA GLN A 49 1.22 -3.19 -7.52
C GLN A 49 0.12 -3.19 -6.45
N ALA A 50 -0.81 -2.22 -6.48
CA ALA A 50 -1.97 -2.21 -5.60
C ALA A 50 -2.82 -3.49 -5.76
N ALA A 51 -3.09 -3.92 -6.99
CA ALA A 51 -3.79 -5.18 -7.27
C ALA A 51 -3.03 -6.40 -6.70
N ALA A 52 -1.70 -6.43 -6.80
CA ALA A 52 -0.89 -7.50 -6.24
C ALA A 52 -0.93 -7.53 -4.70
N LEU A 53 -0.89 -6.35 -4.06
CA LEU A 53 -1.01 -6.19 -2.62
C LEU A 53 -2.42 -6.55 -2.10
N GLY A 54 -3.44 -6.43 -2.96
CA GLY A 54 -4.81 -6.82 -2.66
C GLY A 54 -4.99 -8.26 -2.14
N ARG A 55 -4.03 -9.15 -2.41
CA ARG A 55 -4.03 -10.54 -1.90
C ARG A 55 -3.82 -10.65 -0.40
N TYR A 56 -3.30 -9.59 0.23
CA TYR A 56 -3.03 -9.51 1.66
C TYR A 56 -4.12 -8.73 2.42
N ILE A 57 -5.17 -8.31 1.72
CA ILE A 57 -6.32 -7.61 2.29
C ILE A 57 -7.43 -8.64 2.54
N HIS A 58 -7.95 -8.68 3.78
CA HIS A 58 -9.01 -9.63 4.15
C HIS A 58 -10.42 -9.17 3.77
N GLU A 59 -10.58 -7.88 3.46
CA GLU A 59 -11.84 -7.28 3.02
C GLU A 59 -11.95 -7.30 1.49
N PRO A 60 -13.16 -7.18 0.91
CA PRO A 60 -13.32 -7.06 -0.53
C PRO A 60 -12.51 -5.87 -1.08
N PHE A 61 -11.56 -6.17 -1.95
CA PHE A 61 -10.68 -5.17 -2.54
C PHE A 61 -10.71 -5.24 -4.07
N ALA A 62 -10.86 -4.08 -4.70
CA ALA A 62 -10.67 -3.88 -6.12
C ALA A 62 -9.94 -2.55 -6.33
N VAL A 63 -9.08 -2.50 -7.34
CA VAL A 63 -8.40 -1.26 -7.71
C VAL A 63 -9.40 -0.30 -8.35
N ASP A 64 -9.42 0.94 -7.85
CA ASP A 64 -10.20 2.05 -8.38
C ASP A 64 -9.27 3.00 -9.15
N GLU A 65 -9.56 3.20 -10.43
CA GLU A 65 -8.78 4.10 -11.29
C GLU A 65 -8.93 5.58 -10.89
N ALA A 66 -9.96 5.93 -10.11
CA ALA A 66 -10.12 7.27 -9.53
C ALA A 66 -9.22 7.52 -8.31
N CYS A 67 -8.55 6.49 -7.81
CA CYS A 67 -7.64 6.59 -6.67
C CYS A 67 -6.16 6.50 -7.08
N ASP A 68 -5.32 7.26 -6.37
CA ASP A 68 -3.88 7.02 -6.23
C ASP A 68 -3.65 6.14 -5.01
N TYR A 69 -2.61 5.31 -5.05
CA TYR A 69 -2.34 4.33 -4.00
C TYR A 69 -0.94 4.51 -3.45
N GLN A 70 -0.83 4.40 -2.13
CA GLN A 70 0.43 4.46 -1.40
C GLN A 70 0.49 3.31 -0.40
N VAL A 71 1.68 2.78 -0.16
CA VAL A 71 1.92 1.90 0.98
C VAL A 71 2.42 2.72 2.14
N GLY A 72 1.65 2.75 3.23
CA GLY A 72 2.01 3.36 4.51
C GLY A 72 2.78 2.37 5.38
N PHE A 73 3.97 2.77 5.85
CA PHE A 73 4.82 1.95 6.70
C PHE A 73 4.69 2.39 8.16
N TYR A 74 3.69 1.86 8.87
CA TYR A 74 3.48 2.20 10.27
C TYR A 74 4.57 1.58 11.16
N ARG A 75 5.11 2.41 12.06
CA ARG A 75 6.00 2.00 13.13
C ARG A 75 5.34 2.28 14.47
N GLU A 76 5.43 1.34 15.39
CA GLU A 76 5.24 1.59 16.83
C GLU A 76 6.46 2.29 17.42
#